data_AF-A0A4R4VIS5-F1
#
_entry.id   AF-A0A4R4VIS5-F1
#
_cell.length_a   1.000
_cell.length_b   1.000
_cell.length_c   1.000
_cell.angle_alpha   90.00
_cell.angle_beta   90.00
_cell.angle_gamma   90.00
#
_symmetry.space_group_name_H-M   'P 1'
#
loop_
_entity.id
_entity.type
_entity.pdbx_description
1 polymer ?
#
loop_
_entity_poly.entity_id
_entity_poly.type
_entity_poly.pdbx_seq_one_letter_code
_entity_poly.pdbx_strand_id
1 'polypeptide(L)' 'MPAPRKYPQELRDRAVKMVFDLREETEGKTGAIARVADRLGVHREALRSWVRQVLAHRPEDG' A
#
# COMPACT_ATOMS: atom_id res chain seq x y z
N MET A 1 -14.18 21.81 -3.72
CA MET A 1 -14.53 20.58 -2.98
C MET A 1 -13.52 19.50 -3.36
N PRO A 2 -12.75 18.90 -2.43
CA PRO A 2 -11.82 17.85 -2.80
C PRO A 2 -12.63 16.65 -3.32
N ALA A 3 -12.31 16.22 -4.54
CA ALA A 3 -12.95 15.07 -5.18
C ALA A 3 -12.97 13.87 -4.22
N PRO A 4 -14.01 13.00 -4.27
CA PRO A 4 -14.05 11.80 -3.46
C PRO A 4 -12.80 10.98 -3.77
N ARG A 5 -11.82 11.00 -2.86
CA ARG A 5 -10.61 10.19 -2.99
C ARG A 5 -11.13 8.75 -3.02
N LYS A 6 -11.07 8.14 -4.20
CA LYS A 6 -11.55 6.80 -4.53
C LYS A 6 -11.11 5.71 -3.52
N TYR A 7 -10.09 6.02 -2.71
CA TYR A 7 -9.68 5.28 -1.52
C TYR A 7 -9.31 6.25 -0.38
N PRO A 8 -9.90 6.10 0.82
CA PRO A 8 -9.54 6.87 2.00
C PRO A 8 -8.09 6.57 2.43
N GLN A 9 -7.46 7.52 3.12
CA GLN A 9 -6.05 7.41 3.52
C GLN A 9 -5.83 6.24 4.49
N GLU A 10 -6.77 5.99 5.40
CA GLU A 10 -6.74 4.83 6.30
C GLU A 10 -6.66 3.50 5.54
N LEU A 11 -7.37 3.38 4.42
CA LEU A 11 -7.32 2.18 3.59
C LEU A 11 -5.95 2.02 2.92
N ARG A 12 -5.36 3.13 2.46
CA ARG A 12 -4.02 3.12 1.87
C ARG A 12 -2.98 2.70 2.90
N ASP A 13 -3.01 3.30 4.09
CA ASP A 13 -2.08 3.02 5.18
C ASP A 13 -2.17 1.55 5.62
N ARG A 14 -3.39 1.06 5.84
CA ARG A 14 -3.66 -0.33 6.18
C ARG A 14 -3.16 -1.29 5.09
N ALA A 15 -3.40 -0.98 3.82
CA ALA A 15 -2.96 -1.82 2.72
C ALA A 15 -1.43 -1.86 2.62
N VAL A 16 -0.77 -0.72 2.76
CA VAL A 16 0.70 -0.63 2.74
C VAL A 16 1.31 -1.39 3.92
N LYS A 17 0.78 -1.22 5.14
CA LYS A 17 1.22 -1.95 6.34
C LYS A 17 1.10 -3.47 6.16
N MET A 18 -0.03 -3.94 5.64
CA MET A 18 -0.25 -5.37 5.38
C MET A 18 0.72 -5.93 4.33
N VAL A 19 1.13 -5.12 3.35
CA VAL A 19 2.16 -5.54 2.38
C VAL A 19 3.52 -5.72 3.06
N PHE A 20 3.89 -4.85 3.99
CA PHE A 20 5.15 -4.99 4.73
C PHE A 20 5.14 -6.22 5.63
N ASP A 21 4.07 -6.41 6.40
CA ASP A 21 3.85 -7.59 7.27
C ASP A 21 4.01 -8.91 6.48
N LEU A 22 3.33 -9.03 5.33
CA LEU A 22 3.44 -10.21 4.47
C LEU A 22 4.82 -10.39 3.81
N ARG A 23 5.57 -9.30 3.60
CA ARG A 23 6.95 -9.35 3.08
C ARG A 23 7.95 -9.82 4.14
N GLU A 24 7.65 -9.60 5.42
CA GLU A 24 8.44 -10.11 6.53
C GLU A 24 8.13 -11.60 6.79
N GLU A 25 6.86 -12.00 6.69
CA GLU A 25 6.45 -13.40 6.87
C GLU A 25 6.87 -14.33 5.71
N THR A 26 6.85 -13.83 4.47
CA THR A 26 7.20 -14.65 3.29
C THR A 26 8.62 -14.30 2.84
N GLU A 27 9.56 -15.23 3.01
CA GLU A 27 10.96 -15.15 2.50
C GLU A 27 11.04 -14.99 0.95
N GLY A 28 9.90 -14.99 0.27
CA GLY A 28 9.72 -14.68 -1.14
C GLY A 28 8.93 -13.38 -1.37
N LYS A 29 9.65 -12.30 -1.70
CA LYS A 29 9.16 -10.93 -1.94
C LYS A 29 8.08 -10.78 -3.04
N THR A 30 7.83 -11.83 -3.83
CA THR A 30 7.06 -11.76 -5.08
C THR A 30 5.63 -12.26 -4.88
N GLY A 31 4.81 -11.51 -4.14
CA GLY A 31 3.38 -11.89 -3.98
C GLY A 31 2.58 -11.09 -2.97
N ALA A 32 3.23 -10.43 -2.01
CA ALA A 32 2.56 -9.68 -0.95
C ALA A 32 1.60 -8.61 -1.50
N ILE A 33 2.04 -7.81 -2.49
CA ILE A 33 1.19 -6.78 -3.12
C ILE A 33 -0.04 -7.40 -3.78
N ALA A 34 0.12 -8.51 -4.51
CA ALA A 34 -0.99 -9.16 -5.19
C ALA A 34 -2.02 -9.74 -4.21
N ARG A 35 -1.54 -10.37 -3.12
CA ARG A 35 -2.41 -10.92 -2.06
C ARG A 35 -3.18 -9.84 -1.32
N VAL A 36 -2.53 -8.75 -0.93
CA VAL A 36 -3.21 -7.64 -0.24
C VAL A 36 -4.20 -6.94 -1.17
N ALA A 37 -3.82 -6.77 -2.43
CA ALA A 37 -4.70 -6.19 -3.44
C ALA A 37 -5.98 -6.99 -3.62
N ASP A 38 -5.86 -8.31 -3.75
CA ASP A 38 -7.00 -9.23 -3.86
C ASP A 38 -7.85 -9.22 -2.59
N ARG A 39 -7.22 -9.29 -1.41
CA ARG A 39 -7.90 -9.30 -0.10
C ARG A 39 -8.70 -8.04 0.19
N LEU A 40 -8.19 -6.87 -0.21
CA LEU A 40 -8.83 -5.57 0.05
C LEU A 40 -9.65 -5.07 -1.15
N GLY A 41 -9.64 -5.77 -2.28
CA GLY A 41 -10.27 -5.32 -3.52
C GLY A 41 -9.65 -4.04 -4.09
N VAL A 42 -8.36 -3.82 -3.86
CA VAL A 42 -7.63 -2.66 -4.40
C VAL A 42 -6.82 -3.03 -5.63
N HIS A 43 -6.64 -2.08 -6.54
CA HIS A 43 -5.79 -2.29 -7.71
C HIS A 43 -4.31 -2.50 -7.29
N ARG A 44 -3.68 -3.57 -7.79
CA ARG A 44 -2.27 -3.90 -7.52
C ARG A 44 -1.32 -2.74 -7.84
N GLU A 45 -1.54 -2.08 -8.99
CA GLU A 45 -0.74 -0.92 -9.41
C GLU A 45 -0.89 0.28 -8.47
N ALA A 46 -2.11 0.51 -7.94
CA ALA A 46 -2.35 1.56 -6.95
C ALA A 46 -1.60 1.25 -5.65
N LEU A 47 -1.68 0.01 -5.18
CA LEU A 47 -1.00 -0.44 -3.96
C LEU A 47 0.53 -0.34 -4.11
N ARG A 48 1.08 -0.71 -5.27
CA ARG A 48 2.51 -0.56 -5.59
C ARG A 48 2.94 0.91 -5.54
N SER A 49 2.12 1.81 -6.10
CA SER A 49 2.36 3.25 -6.05
C SER A 49 2.36 3.77 -4.61
N TRP A 50 1.43 3.33 -3.76
CA TRP A 50 1.39 3.73 -2.35
C TRP A 50 2.59 3.23 -1.55
N VAL A 51 2.99 1.97 -1.71
CA VAL A 51 4.21 1.44 -1.06
C VAL A 51 5.44 2.23 -1.49
N ARG A 52 5.55 2.54 -2.80
CA ARG A 52 6.66 3.37 -3.32
C ARG A 52 6.61 4.81 -2.80
N GLN A 53 5.41 5.39 -2.67
CA GLN A 53 5.24 6.71 -2.07
C GLN A 53 5.64 6.73 -0.60
N VAL A 54 5.26 5.73 0.20
CA VAL A 54 5.66 5.67 1.62
C VAL A 54 7.18 5.51 1.76
N LEU A 55 7.80 4.71 0.89
CA LEU A 55 9.26 4.58 0.86
C LEU A 55 9.97 5.86 0.39
N ALA A 56 9.34 6.63 -0.50
CA ALA A 56 9.87 7.91 -0.98
C ALA A 56 9.55 9.08 -0.04
N HIS A 57 8.45 8.98 0.72
CA HIS A 57 7.99 9.95 1.70
C HIS A 57 8.74 9.78 3.03
N ARG A 58 10.07 9.64 2.94
CA ARG A 58 10.94 10.03 4.07
C ARG A 58 10.52 11.46 4.41
N PRO A 59 10.14 11.77 5.66
CA PRO A 59 9.54 13.05 5.98
C PRO A 59 10.60 14.13 5.79
N GLU A 60 10.50 14.86 4.70
CA GLU A 60 11.10 16.19 4.50
C GLU A 60 9.96 17.21 4.36
N ASP A 61 8.96 17.10 5.22
CA ASP A 61 7.91 18.11 5.37
C ASP A 61 7.93 18.53 6.84
N GLY A 62 8.34 19.79 7.06
CA GLY A 62 8.64 20.39 8.36
C GLY A 62 7.44 20.85 9.17
#